data_AF-A0A957S2T9-F1
#
_entry.id   AF-A0A957S2T9-F1
#
_cell.length_a   1.000
_cell.length_b   1.000
_cell.length_c   1.000
_cell.angle_alpha   90.00
_cell.angle_beta   90.00
_cell.angle_gamma   90.00
#
_symmetry.space_group_name_H-M   'P 1'
#
loop_
_entity.id
_entity.type
_entity.pdbx_description
1 polymer ?
#
loop_
_entity_poly.entity_id
_entity_poly.type
_entity_poly.pdbx_seq_one_letter_code
_entity_poly.pdbx_strand_id
1 'polypeptide(L)' 'MIEQRLSNLMGEYQRKTGERLTYRDLAEAAGVSKTSVATFANGDSKRISLDVLDALLIYFSAQLERTLTIDELLQFRPE' A
#
# COMPACT_ATOMS: atom_id res chain seq x y z
N MET A 1 -9.07 10.29 -3.62
CA MET A 1 -9.13 10.22 -2.13
C MET A 1 -8.55 8.93 -1.54
N ILE A 2 -8.40 7.83 -2.32
CA ILE A 2 -7.58 6.65 -1.93
C ILE A 2 -6.11 6.78 -2.37
N GLU A 3 -5.85 7.51 -3.47
CA GLU A 3 -4.49 7.79 -4.01
C GLU A 3 -3.50 8.37 -2.99
N GLN A 4 -4.03 9.10 -2.00
CA GLN A 4 -3.23 9.72 -0.95
C GLN A 4 -2.72 8.71 0.08
N ARG A 5 -3.39 7.56 0.30
CA ARG A 5 -3.04 6.66 1.41
C ARG A 5 -1.83 5.79 1.11
N LEU A 6 -1.71 5.26 -0.11
CA LEU A 6 -0.47 4.58 -0.54
C LEU A 6 0.71 5.56 -0.53
N SER A 7 0.51 6.77 -1.08
CA SER A 7 1.53 7.81 -1.09
C SER A 7 1.95 8.22 0.33
N ASN A 8 1.00 8.29 1.27
CA ASN A 8 1.27 8.56 2.67
C ASN A 8 2.05 7.41 3.33
N LEU A 9 1.68 6.16 3.11
CA LEU A 9 2.40 4.99 3.64
C LEU A 9 3.83 4.90 3.10
N MET A 10 4.01 5.18 1.81
CA MET A 10 5.34 5.27 1.20
C MET A 10 6.15 6.45 1.77
N GLY A 11 5.50 7.57 2.07
CA GLY A 11 6.11 8.71 2.76
C GLY A 11 6.49 8.40 4.20
N GLU A 12 5.65 7.68 4.96
CA GLU A 12 5.95 7.21 6.31
C GLU A 12 7.10 6.20 6.29
N TYR A 13 7.09 5.25 5.34
CA TYR A 13 8.21 4.35 5.11
C TYR A 13 9.49 5.14 4.90
N GLN A 14 9.50 6.09 3.96
CA GLN A 14 10.69 6.89 3.67
C GLN A 14 11.16 7.70 4.88
N ARG A 15 10.24 8.25 5.68
CA ARG A 15 10.61 8.94 6.92
C ARG A 15 11.24 8.01 7.96
N LYS A 16 10.80 6.75 8.01
CA LYS A 16 11.25 5.77 9.00
C LYS A 16 12.57 5.11 8.60
N THR A 17 12.69 4.67 7.35
CA THR A 17 13.85 3.93 6.83
C THR A 17 14.92 4.85 6.24
N GLY A 18 14.56 6.08 5.87
CA GLY A 18 15.40 6.99 5.09
C GLY A 18 15.44 6.66 3.59
N GLU A 19 14.81 5.56 3.16
CA GLU A 19 14.88 5.06 1.79
C GLU A 19 13.61 5.41 1.01
N ARG A 20 13.79 5.86 -0.23
CA ARG A 20 12.66 6.13 -1.11
C ARG A 20 12.17 4.83 -1.72
N LEU A 21 10.98 4.40 -1.30
CA LEU A 21 10.30 3.27 -1.92
C LEU A 21 9.72 3.68 -3.28
N THR A 22 10.02 2.95 -4.35
CA THR A 22 9.32 3.11 -5.64
C THR A 22 8.22 2.07 -5.80
N TYR A 23 7.28 2.29 -6.73
CA TYR A 23 6.25 1.27 -7.03
C TYR A 23 6.84 -0.04 -7.54
N ARG A 24 8.02 -0.02 -8.15
CA ARG A 24 8.69 -1.25 -8.59
C ARG A 24 9.25 -2.01 -7.40
N ASP A 25 9.93 -1.31 -6.49
CA ASP A 25 10.53 -1.94 -5.30
C ASP A 25 9.45 -2.46 -4.37
N LEU A 26 8.36 -1.70 -4.20
CA LEU A 26 7.20 -2.16 -3.43
C LEU A 26 6.54 -3.41 -4.05
N ALA A 27 6.40 -3.44 -5.38
CA ALA A 27 5.84 -4.59 -6.08
C ALA A 27 6.71 -5.85 -5.89
N GLU A 28 8.03 -5.70 -6.02
CA GLU A 28 8.98 -6.78 -5.84
C GLU A 28 9.00 -7.26 -4.38
N ALA A 29 9.07 -6.35 -3.41
CA ALA A 29 9.15 -6.66 -2.00
C ALA A 29 7.86 -7.25 -1.41
N ALA A 30 6.70 -6.79 -1.91
CA ALA A 30 5.40 -7.35 -1.52
C ALA A 30 5.00 -8.58 -2.37
N GLY A 31 5.78 -8.95 -3.40
CA GLY A 31 5.47 -10.08 -4.26
C GLY A 31 4.22 -9.90 -5.12
N VAL A 32 3.88 -8.66 -5.49
CA VAL A 32 2.70 -8.31 -6.28
C VAL A 32 3.09 -7.72 -7.63
N SER A 33 2.15 -7.68 -8.57
CA SER A 33 2.39 -7.04 -9.87
C SER A 33 2.51 -5.52 -9.74
N LYS A 34 3.49 -4.93 -10.43
CA LYS A 34 3.63 -3.46 -10.55
C LYS A 34 2.36 -2.79 -11.03
N THR A 35 1.62 -3.44 -11.94
CA THR A 35 0.33 -2.98 -12.42
C THR A 35 -0.67 -2.84 -11.27
N SER A 36 -0.75 -3.82 -10.37
CA SER A 36 -1.64 -3.77 -9.21
C SER A 36 -1.29 -2.64 -8.25
N VAL A 37 0.02 -2.41 -8.00
CA VAL A 37 0.48 -1.27 -7.19
C VAL A 37 0.11 0.06 -7.86
N ALA A 38 0.27 0.17 -9.18
CA ALA A 38 -0.10 1.38 -9.92
C ALA A 38 -1.63 1.60 -9.94
N THR A 39 -2.43 0.54 -10.10
CA THR A 39 -3.89 0.60 -9.99
C THR A 39 -4.32 1.07 -8.61
N PHE A 40 -3.62 0.65 -7.56
CA PHE A 40 -3.88 1.08 -6.18
C PHE A 40 -3.54 2.56 -5.99
N ALA A 41 -2.36 2.95 -6.47
CA ALA A 41 -1.86 4.31 -6.40
C ALA A 41 -2.79 5.32 -7.11
N ASN A 42 -3.41 4.91 -8.22
CA ASN A 42 -4.39 5.71 -8.98
C ASN A 42 -5.82 5.64 -8.39
N GLY A 43 -6.01 4.99 -7.24
CA GLY A 43 -7.27 5.01 -6.50
C GLY A 43 -8.34 4.06 -7.04
N ASP A 44 -8.02 3.22 -8.02
CA ASP A 44 -8.93 2.22 -8.60
C ASP A 44 -8.98 0.93 -7.74
N SER A 45 -9.03 1.14 -6.42
CA SER A 45 -8.90 0.09 -5.40
C SER A 45 -10.04 -0.92 -5.40
N LYS A 46 -11.16 -0.57 -6.05
CA LYS A 46 -12.30 -1.50 -6.27
C LYS A 46 -11.93 -2.69 -7.16
N ARG A 47 -10.87 -2.57 -7.96
CA ARG A 47 -10.37 -3.63 -8.84
C ARG A 47 -9.18 -4.41 -8.28
N ILE A 48 -8.77 -4.11 -7.06
CA ILE A 48 -7.63 -4.80 -6.46
C ILE A 48 -8.10 -6.02 -5.70
N SER A 49 -7.47 -7.15 -6.03
CA SER A 49 -7.70 -8.42 -5.36
C SER A 49 -7.27 -8.33 -3.89
N LEU A 50 -8.01 -9.03 -3.03
CA LEU A 50 -7.72 -9.08 -1.59
C LEU A 50 -6.29 -9.59 -1.30
N ASP A 51 -5.78 -10.54 -2.08
CA ASP A 51 -4.38 -10.99 -2.02
C ASP A 51 -3.36 -9.86 -2.15
N VAL A 52 -3.59 -8.91 -3.06
CA VAL A 52 -2.67 -7.79 -3.27
C VAL A 52 -2.73 -6.83 -2.09
N LEU A 53 -3.93 -6.59 -1.54
CA LEU A 53 -4.10 -5.77 -0.35
C LEU A 53 -3.41 -6.40 0.86
N ASP A 54 -3.61 -7.70 1.05
CA ASP A 54 -3.02 -8.46 2.15
C ASP A 54 -1.48 -8.43 2.08
N ALA A 55 -0.91 -8.67 0.90
CA ALA A 55 0.53 -8.58 0.67
C ALA A 55 1.11 -7.19 0.97
N LEU A 56 0.41 -6.12 0.56
CA LEU A 56 0.81 -4.75 0.87
C LEU A 56 0.69 -4.45 2.38
N LEU A 57 -0.37 -4.92 3.03
CA LEU A 57 -0.57 -4.77 4.48
C LEU A 57 0.54 -5.45 5.28
N ILE A 58 0.87 -6.70 4.93
CA ILE A 58 1.92 -7.46 5.60
C ILE A 58 3.26 -6.72 5.45
N TYR A 59 3.58 -6.29 4.22
CA TYR A 59 4.82 -5.56 3.96
C TYR A 59 4.92 -4.27 4.78
N PHE A 60 3.93 -3.39 4.69
CA PHE A 60 3.97 -2.13 5.42
C PHE A 60 3.84 -2.32 6.93
N SER A 61 3.12 -3.32 7.41
CA SER A 61 3.02 -3.59 8.85
C SER A 61 4.36 -4.01 9.44
N ALA A 62 5.11 -4.85 8.71
CA ALA A 62 6.46 -5.24 9.10
C ALA A 62 7.41 -4.04 9.11
N GLN A 63 7.40 -3.21 8.06
CA GLN A 63 8.31 -2.07 7.95
C GLN A 63 7.97 -0.94 8.92
N LEU A 64 6.69 -0.65 9.12
CA LEU A 64 6.23 0.39 10.03
C LEU A 64 6.14 -0.09 11.48
N GLU A 65 6.38 -1.37 11.77
CA GLU A 65 6.27 -1.98 13.10
C GLU A 65 4.92 -1.69 13.77
N ARG A 66 3.85 -1.60 12.97
CA ARG A 66 2.48 -1.38 13.43
C ARG A 66 1.53 -2.23 12.61
N THR A 67 0.45 -2.71 13.22
CA THR A 67 -0.59 -3.43 12.48
C THR A 67 -1.40 -2.46 11.63
N LEU A 68 -1.34 -2.63 10.32
CA LEU A 68 -2.24 -1.94 9.39
C LEU A 68 -3.45 -2.83 9.10
N THR A 69 -4.62 -2.21 8.96
CA THR A 69 -5.85 -2.91 8.59
C THR A 69 -6.28 -2.54 7.17
N ILE A 70 -7.13 -3.37 6.57
CA ILE A 70 -7.69 -3.12 5.24
C ILE A 70 -8.43 -1.76 5.21
N ASP A 71 -9.07 -1.36 6.31
CA ASP A 71 -9.74 -0.05 6.47
C ASP A 71 -8.76 1.15 6.44
N GLU A 72 -7.53 0.92 6.88
CA GLU A 72 -6.45 1.91 6.78
C GLU A 72 -5.94 2.06 5.34
N LEU A 73 -6.12 1.05 4.47
CA LEU A 73 -5.73 1.13 3.05
C LEU A 73 -6.88 1.54 2.13
N LEU A 74 -8.03 0.90 2.29
CA LEU A 74 -9.26 1.20 1.60
C LEU A 74 -10.01 2.20 2.47
N GLN A 75 -10.26 3.42 2.00
CA GLN A 75 -11.32 4.24 2.60
C GLN A 75 -12.65 3.49 2.41
N PHE A 76 -12.96 2.54 3.28
CA PHE A 76 -14.28 1.98 3.40
C PHE A 76 -15.03 2.97 4.29
N ARG A 77 -15.67 3.97 3.68
CA ARG A 77 -16.90 4.48 4.27
C ARG A 77 -17.97 3.45 3.96
N PRO A 78 -18.43 2.64 4.92
CA PRO A 78 -19.84 2.35 4.90
C PRO A 78 -20.54 3.71 5.09
N GLU A 79 -21.49 3.99 4.19
CA GLU A 79 -22.50 5.07 4.25
C GLU A 79 -22.03 6.52 4.00
#